data_AF-A0A845U4E3-F1
#
_entry.id   AF-A0A845U4E3-F1
#
_cell.length_a   1.000
_cell.length_b   1.000
_cell.length_c   1.000
_cell.angle_alpha   90.00
_cell.angle_beta   90.00
_cell.angle_gamma   90.00
#
_symmetry.space_group_name_H-M   'P 1'
#
loop_
_entity.id
_entity.type
_entity.pdbx_description
1 polymer ?
#
loop_
_entity_poly.entity_id
_entity_poly.type
_entity_poly.pdbx_seq_one_letter_code
_entity_poly.pdbx_strand_id
1 'polypeptide(L)'
;MLPAASLRPTKLGVHPGAGLRKIVNLPLQKKPKPPDSPGAGDAPQKIDFEKSLGRLEEVVRRLEHANLPLDEAMKLFEEGVDLAQKCQKQIEQAEGRVDILLKSAHGKLTAAPFQPDGEKDETS
;
A
#
# COMPACT_ATOMS: atom_id res chain seq x y z
N MET A 1 21.02 -7.29 71.61
CA MET A 1 20.56 -6.23 70.69
C MET A 1 21.39 -6.30 69.42
N LEU A 2 20.80 -6.78 68.32
CA LEU A 2 21.37 -6.80 66.97
C LEU A 2 20.32 -6.18 66.03
N PRO A 3 20.64 -5.21 65.16
CA PRO A 3 19.67 -4.70 64.20
C PRO A 3 19.61 -5.59 62.94
N ALA A 4 18.39 -5.99 62.57
CA ALA A 4 18.12 -6.68 61.32
C ALA A 4 18.27 -5.71 60.15
N ALA A 5 19.31 -5.89 59.34
CA ALA A 5 19.47 -5.21 58.07
C ALA A 5 18.45 -5.77 57.06
N SER A 6 17.45 -4.95 56.72
CA SER A 6 16.49 -5.23 55.64
C SER A 6 17.18 -5.02 54.29
N LEU A 7 17.60 -6.10 53.63
CA LEU A 7 18.02 -6.06 52.23
C LEU A 7 16.77 -5.87 51.35
N ARG A 8 16.76 -4.80 50.55
CA ARG A 8 15.77 -4.60 49.49
C ARG A 8 16.15 -5.46 48.27
N PRO A 9 15.21 -6.20 47.66
CA PRO A 9 15.47 -6.86 46.39
C PRO A 9 15.48 -5.83 45.24
N THR A 10 16.60 -5.77 44.51
CA THR A 10 16.70 -5.02 43.26
C THR A 10 15.86 -5.70 42.18
N LYS A 11 14.92 -4.95 41.61
CA LYS A 11 14.06 -5.38 40.50
C LYS A 11 14.92 -5.62 39.25
N LEU A 12 15.15 -6.88 38.92
CA LEU A 12 15.76 -7.29 37.64
C LEU A 12 14.74 -6.99 36.52
N GLY A 13 14.94 -5.87 35.83
CA GLY A 13 14.15 -5.47 34.68
C GLY A 13 14.49 -6.35 33.48
N VAL A 14 13.60 -7.28 33.14
CA VAL A 14 13.56 -7.90 31.81
C VAL A 14 13.13 -6.81 30.84
N HIS A 15 14.07 -6.30 30.04
CA HIS A 15 13.75 -5.46 28.90
C HIS A 15 13.23 -6.36 27.76
N PRO A 16 12.00 -6.18 27.26
CA PRO A 16 11.61 -6.79 26.00
C PRO A 16 12.42 -6.12 24.88
N GLY A 17 13.31 -6.89 24.27
CA GLY A 17 14.01 -6.53 23.04
C GLY A 17 13.01 -6.37 21.90
N ALA A 18 12.51 -5.15 21.73
CA ALA A 18 11.63 -4.77 20.65
C ALA A 18 12.44 -4.53 19.36
N GLY A 19 12.33 -5.47 18.43
CA GLY A 19 12.10 -5.23 17.01
C GLY A 19 13.17 -4.47 16.20
N LEU A 20 14.11 -5.22 15.62
CA LEU A 20 14.77 -4.79 14.37
C LEU A 20 13.77 -4.94 13.20
N ARG A 21 12.94 -3.92 12.97
CA ARG A 21 12.19 -3.73 11.71
C ARG A 21 12.12 -2.24 11.38
N LYS A 22 13.25 -1.67 10.92
CA LYS A 22 13.28 -0.33 10.31
C LYS A 22 14.31 -0.26 9.18
N ILE A 23 14.15 -1.12 8.17
CA ILE A 23 14.91 -1.03 6.92
C ILE A 23 13.94 -1.13 5.74
N VAL A 24 12.99 -0.21 5.65
CA VAL A 24 12.43 0.38 4.42
C VAL A 24 11.65 1.60 4.90
N ASN A 25 12.32 2.74 5.01
CA ASN A 25 11.66 4.02 5.21
C ASN A 25 11.50 4.68 3.84
N LEU A 26 10.43 4.34 3.12
CA LEU A 26 10.07 5.01 1.88
C LEU A 26 9.07 6.12 2.23
N PRO A 27 9.39 7.41 2.01
CA PRO A 27 8.46 8.49 2.31
C PRO A 27 7.29 8.47 1.31
N LEU A 28 6.17 7.85 1.71
CA LEU A 28 4.89 7.92 1.00
C LEU A 28 4.22 9.29 1.21
N GLN A 29 4.76 10.37 0.66
CA GLN A 29 4.10 11.68 0.74
C GLN A 29 4.30 12.53 -0.52
N LYS A 30 3.49 12.27 -1.56
CA LYS A 30 2.83 13.32 -2.36
C LYS A 30 1.49 12.76 -2.86
N LYS A 31 0.38 13.18 -2.23
CA LYS A 31 -0.98 12.88 -2.70
C LYS A 31 -1.12 13.36 -4.16
N PRO A 32 -1.43 12.49 -5.14
CA PRO A 32 -1.67 12.93 -6.50
C PRO A 32 -2.97 13.74 -6.56
N LYS A 33 -2.93 14.88 -7.26
CA LYS A 33 -4.11 15.70 -7.59
C LYS A 33 -5.10 14.82 -8.37
N PRO A 34 -6.40 14.82 -8.02
CA PRO A 34 -7.40 14.07 -8.79
C PRO A 34 -7.42 14.63 -10.23
N PRO A 35 -7.37 13.76 -11.26
CA PRO A 35 -7.56 14.18 -12.63
C PRO A 35 -8.99 14.73 -12.78
N ASP A 36 -9.09 15.84 -13.48
CA ASP A 36 -10.36 16.50 -13.80
C ASP A 36 -11.35 15.50 -14.46
N SER A 37 -12.63 15.72 -14.16
CA SER A 37 -13.86 14.96 -14.48
C SER A 37 -13.96 14.18 -15.81
N PRO A 38 -14.92 13.23 -15.90
CA PRO A 38 -14.91 12.16 -16.90
C PRO A 38 -15.53 12.61 -18.23
N GLY A 39 -14.73 12.53 -19.30
CA GLY A 39 -15.19 12.65 -20.67
C GLY A 39 -14.16 12.07 -21.62
N ALA A 40 -14.48 10.90 -22.20
CA ALA A 40 -13.88 10.28 -23.38
C ALA A 40 -12.42 10.64 -23.72
N GLY A 41 -11.49 9.72 -23.42
CA GLY A 41 -10.10 9.80 -23.90
C GLY A 41 -9.27 8.60 -23.45
N ASP A 42 -9.31 7.53 -24.24
CA ASP A 42 -8.24 6.51 -24.25
C ASP A 42 -6.94 7.20 -24.73
N ALA A 43 -5.77 6.82 -24.18
CA ALA A 43 -4.43 7.42 -24.39
C ALA A 43 -4.19 8.80 -23.74
N PRO A 44 -3.32 8.93 -22.71
CA PRO A 44 -1.87 8.65 -22.76
C PRO A 44 -1.30 7.81 -21.59
N GLN A 45 -2.06 7.65 -20.50
CA GLN A 45 -1.62 6.97 -19.27
C GLN A 45 -1.39 5.47 -19.47
N LYS A 46 -2.24 4.83 -20.30
CA LYS A 46 -2.12 3.40 -20.61
C LYS A 46 -0.85 3.08 -21.39
N ILE A 47 -0.49 3.95 -22.33
CA ILE A 47 0.75 3.82 -23.11
C ILE A 47 1.98 4.03 -22.20
N ASP A 48 1.88 4.91 -21.20
CA ASP A 48 2.97 5.18 -20.26
C ASP A 48 3.21 4.01 -19.27
N PHE A 49 2.14 3.34 -18.82
CA PHE A 49 2.22 2.16 -17.96
C PHE A 49 2.92 0.99 -18.64
N GLU A 50 2.40 0.55 -19.78
CA GLU A 50 2.91 -0.61 -20.51
C GLU A 50 4.37 -0.41 -20.94
N LYS A 51 4.73 0.83 -21.31
CA LYS A 51 6.14 1.19 -21.59
C LYS A 51 7.03 1.08 -20.36
N SER A 52 6.58 1.62 -19.22
CA SER A 52 7.35 1.56 -17.98
C SER A 52 7.53 0.13 -17.49
N LEU A 53 6.48 -0.68 -17.59
CA LEU A 53 6.52 -2.11 -17.24
C LEU A 53 7.43 -2.89 -18.18
N GLY A 54 7.29 -2.72 -19.50
CA GLY A 54 8.14 -3.41 -20.48
C GLY A 54 9.63 -3.04 -20.32
N ARG A 55 9.93 -1.78 -19.97
CA ARG A 55 11.30 -1.38 -19.67
C ARG A 55 11.80 -2.01 -18.37
N LEU A 56 10.98 -2.08 -17.33
CA LEU A 56 11.33 -2.72 -16.06
C LEU A 56 11.67 -4.21 -16.27
N GLU A 57 10.87 -4.92 -17.07
CA GLU A 57 11.15 -6.31 -17.43
C GLU A 57 12.46 -6.48 -18.20
N GLU A 58 12.81 -5.54 -19.07
CA GLU A 58 14.11 -5.53 -19.75
C GLU A 58 15.26 -5.30 -18.77
N VAL A 59 15.10 -4.35 -17.85
CA VAL A 59 16.10 -4.05 -16.79
C VAL A 59 16.34 -5.29 -15.93
N VAL A 60 15.28 -5.95 -15.46
CA VAL A 60 15.38 -7.17 -14.64
C VAL A 60 16.10 -8.27 -15.42
N ARG A 61 15.73 -8.52 -16.68
CA ARG A 61 16.42 -9.50 -17.54
C ARG A 61 17.90 -9.21 -17.69
N ARG A 62 18.28 -7.94 -17.81
CA ARG A 62 19.70 -7.55 -17.91
C ARG A 62 20.44 -7.76 -16.58
N LEU A 63 19.82 -7.45 -15.44
CA LEU A 63 20.39 -7.66 -14.11
C LEU A 63 20.63 -9.14 -13.77
N GLU A 64 19.88 -10.05 -14.40
CA GLU A 64 20.06 -11.50 -14.23
C GLU A 64 21.29 -12.06 -14.96
N HIS A 65 21.98 -11.27 -15.80
CA HIS A 65 23.18 -11.71 -16.49
C HIS A 65 24.40 -11.76 -15.56
N ALA A 66 24.99 -12.96 -15.42
CA ALA A 66 26.11 -13.22 -14.51
C ALA A 66 27.41 -12.43 -14.80
N ASN A 67 27.56 -11.82 -15.97
CA ASN A 67 28.77 -11.10 -16.38
C ASN A 67 28.54 -9.59 -16.53
N LEU A 68 27.51 -9.04 -15.87
CA LEU A 68 27.21 -7.62 -15.88
C LEU A 68 28.22 -6.85 -15.00
N PRO A 69 28.90 -5.81 -15.53
CA PRO A 69 29.80 -4.98 -14.73
C PRO A 69 29.06 -4.29 -13.58
N LEU A 70 29.72 -4.13 -12.42
CA LEU A 70 29.10 -3.56 -11.22
C LEU A 70 28.51 -2.16 -11.47
N ASP A 71 29.23 -1.28 -12.17
CA ASP A 71 28.75 0.08 -12.47
C ASP A 71 27.48 0.06 -13.35
N GLU A 72 27.35 -0.90 -14.25
CA GLU A 72 26.16 -1.08 -15.07
C GLU A 72 25.01 -1.67 -14.25
N ALA A 73 25.30 -2.63 -13.38
CA ALA A 73 24.32 -3.20 -12.45
C ALA A 73 23.74 -2.13 -11.52
N MET A 74 24.56 -1.21 -11.01
CA MET A 74 24.10 -0.10 -10.18
C MET A 74 23.15 0.83 -10.94
N LYS A 75 23.50 1.22 -12.17
CA LYS A 75 22.63 2.07 -13.01
C LYS A 75 21.30 1.40 -13.33
N LEU A 76 21.34 0.12 -13.70
CA LEU A 76 20.14 -0.65 -13.99
C LEU A 76 19.27 -0.85 -12.74
N PHE A 77 19.88 -1.04 -11.57
CA PHE A 77 19.15 -1.13 -10.31
C PHE A 77 18.42 0.17 -9.98
N GLU A 78 19.10 1.32 -10.08
CA GLU A 78 18.49 2.64 -9.88
C GLU A 78 17.33 2.88 -10.85
N GLU A 79 17.54 2.58 -12.13
CA GLU A 79 16.50 2.67 -13.16
C GLU A 79 15.30 1.76 -12.83
N GLY A 80 15.57 0.52 -12.41
CA GLY A 80 14.54 -0.45 -12.03
C GLY A 80 13.69 0.01 -10.84
N VAL A 81 14.32 0.61 -9.82
CA VAL A 81 13.61 1.17 -8.66
C VAL A 81 12.68 2.31 -9.10
N ASP A 82 13.16 3.21 -9.96
CA ASP A 82 12.36 4.33 -10.46
C ASP A 82 11.17 3.86 -11.31
N LEU A 83 11.39 2.85 -12.17
CA LEU A 83 10.32 2.27 -12.99
C LEU A 83 9.27 1.56 -12.12
N ALA A 84 9.68 0.79 -11.13
CA ALA A 84 8.77 0.11 -10.20
C ALA A 84 7.90 1.12 -9.43
N GLN A 85 8.50 2.23 -8.95
CA GLN A 85 7.74 3.30 -8.29
C GLN A 85 6.73 3.97 -9.22
N LYS A 86 7.09 4.19 -10.49
CA LYS A 86 6.17 4.75 -11.49
C LYS A 86 4.98 3.82 -11.74
N CYS A 87 5.23 2.53 -11.95
CA CYS A 87 4.18 1.53 -12.15
C CYS A 87 3.22 1.49 -10.95
N GLN A 88 3.77 1.41 -9.73
CA GLN A 88 2.98 1.41 -8.50
C GLN A 88 2.07 2.65 -8.40
N LYS A 89 2.62 3.84 -8.66
CA LYS A 89 1.86 5.09 -8.61
C LYS A 89 0.73 5.14 -9.65
N GLN A 90 0.90 4.49 -10.80
CA GLN A 90 -0.14 4.44 -11.83
C GLN A 90 -1.27 3.48 -11.44
N ILE A 91 -0.93 2.34 -10.81
CA ILE A 91 -1.91 1.39 -10.26
C ILE A 91 -2.73 2.08 -9.15
N GLU A 92 -2.08 2.75 -8.20
CA GLU A 92 -2.77 3.48 -7.12
C GLU A 92 -3.74 4.55 -7.66
N GLN A 93 -3.37 5.25 -8.73
CA GLN A 93 -4.26 6.19 -9.39
C GLN A 93 -5.46 5.51 -10.05
N ALA A 94 -5.27 4.35 -10.68
CA ALA A 94 -6.34 3.59 -11.28
C ALA A 94 -7.32 3.07 -10.22
N GLU A 95 -6.81 2.51 -9.13
CA GLU A 95 -7.60 2.05 -7.99
C GLU A 95 -8.44 3.18 -7.38
N GLY A 96 -7.82 4.36 -7.16
CA GLY A 96 -8.54 5.53 -6.66
C GLY A 96 -9.66 6.00 -7.60
N ARG A 97 -9.48 5.92 -8.92
CA ARG A 97 -10.53 6.23 -9.89
C ARG A 97 -11.69 5.23 -9.79
N VAL A 98 -11.39 3.93 -9.67
CA VAL A 98 -12.42 2.89 -9.51
C VAL A 98 -13.23 3.12 -8.24
N ASP A 99 -12.58 3.41 -7.11
CA ASP A 99 -13.26 3.68 -5.84
C ASP A 99 -14.21 4.90 -5.92
N ILE A 100 -13.77 5.98 -6.58
CA ILE A 100 -14.63 7.15 -6.84
C ILE A 100 -15.82 6.78 -7.71
N LEU A 101 -15.62 6.00 -8.78
CA LEU A 101 -16.70 5.58 -9.68
C LEU A 101 -17.72 4.69 -8.96
N LEU A 102 -17.28 3.76 -8.11
CA LEU A 102 -18.18 2.93 -7.31
C LEU A 102 -18.99 3.78 -6.33
N LYS A 103 -18.34 4.70 -5.60
CA LYS A 103 -19.05 5.63 -4.69
C LYS A 103 -20.02 6.55 -5.41
N SER A 104 -19.67 7.00 -6.62
CA SER A 104 -20.51 7.86 -7.45
C SER A 104 -21.68 7.11 -8.08
N ALA A 105 -21.50 5.85 -8.48
CA ALA A 105 -22.56 4.99 -9.00
C ALA A 105 -23.55 4.58 -7.90
N HIS A 106 -23.11 4.53 -6.64
CA HIS A 106 -23.94 4.25 -5.46
C HIS A 106 -24.55 5.50 -4.80
N GLY A 107 -24.73 6.59 -5.55
CA GLY A 107 -25.51 7.75 -5.11
C GLY A 107 -26.97 7.37 -4.80
N LYS A 108 -27.22 7.02 -3.53
CA LYS A 108 -28.48 6.65 -2.84
C LYS A 108 -28.82 5.16 -2.76
N LEU A 109 -28.06 4.41 -1.94
CA LEU A 109 -28.64 3.27 -1.20
C LEU A 109 -28.63 3.59 0.29
N THR A 110 -29.78 3.99 0.80
CA THR A 110 -30.05 4.02 2.24
C THR A 110 -30.29 2.58 2.69
N ALA A 111 -29.39 2.04 3.51
CA ALA A 111 -29.68 0.82 4.25
C ALA A 111 -30.77 1.15 5.28
N ALA A 112 -32.01 0.74 4.99
CA ALA A 112 -33.08 0.72 5.98
C ALA A 112 -32.94 -0.56 6.83
N PRO A 113 -33.19 -0.51 8.15
CA PRO A 113 -33.37 -1.73 8.94
C PRO A 113 -34.50 -2.54 8.31
N PHE A 114 -34.22 -3.81 8.01
CA PHE A 114 -35.25 -4.75 7.55
C PHE A 114 -36.24 -4.98 8.71
N GLN A 115 -37.45 -4.44 8.57
CA GLN A 115 -38.58 -4.80 9.41
C GLN A 115 -39.35 -5.91 8.67
N PRO A 116 -39.30 -7.16 9.13
CA PRO A 116 -40.23 -8.16 8.63
C PRO A 116 -41.65 -7.73 9.01
N ASP A 117 -42.48 -7.43 8.02
CA ASP A 117 -43.91 -7.21 8.23
C ASP A 117 -44.53 -8.42 8.93
N GLY A 118 -45.32 -8.13 9.95
CA GLY A 118 -45.69 -9.07 11.00
C GLY A 118 -46.50 -10.28 10.54
N GLU A 119 -46.15 -11.43 11.09
CA GLU A 119 -47.09 -12.52 11.33
C GLU A 119 -47.96 -12.13 12.55
N LYS A 120 -49.12 -11.53 12.28
CA LYS A 120 -50.24 -11.49 13.21
C LYS A 120 -51.39 -12.25 12.57
N ASP A 121 -51.57 -13.50 12.99
CA ASP A 121 -52.85 -14.21 13.02
C ASP A 121 -52.76 -15.09 14.28
N GLU A 122 -53.18 -14.54 15.42
CA GLU A 122 -54.51 -14.78 16.01
C GLU A 122 -54.67 -16.19 16.59
N THR A 123 -54.67 -16.21 17.92
CA THR A 123 -55.43 -17.11 18.79
C THR A 123 -56.52 -17.94 18.11
N SER A 124 -56.42 -19.27 18.22
CA SER A 124 -57.50 -20.10 18.76
C SER A 124 -57.01 -21.47 19.22
#